data_AF-A0AAF0DUT8-F1
#
_entry.id   AF-A0AAF0DUT8-F1
#
_cell.length_a   1.000
_cell.length_b   1.000
_cell.length_c   1.000
_cell.angle_alpha   90.00
_cell.angle_beta   90.00
_cell.angle_gamma   90.00
#
_symmetry.space_group_name_H-M   'P 1'
#
loop_
_entity.id
_entity.type
_entity.pdbx_description
1 polymer ?
#
loop_
_entity_poly.entity_id
_entity_poly.type
_entity_poly.pdbx_seq_one_letter_code
_entity_poly.pdbx_strand_id
1 'polypeptide(L)'
;MLIDEDHPFPDKIEEKSEAQIRFLQCLRDHPQVSEKLRYALMELEYAERSLDTDFLRLYATELPVYEQLYLTAAPIFVQQNRLDRARKRVLELLSENTRLVLKTTQAVNVIEGGVKVNALPESAQAIVNHRIAPYSSVAETQNRYKKLLAPIAKSLELSFTAFDEVLVPHTNSSVGTLVVTNESKKPFKESVRVTPSTMFANTDTFWYRNLTKNVFRFGPATLHRDLTGIPMLHTTHTVNEHVSIDAIMKAIEFYTNLVVAVDFEDITKV
;
A
#
# COMPACT_ATOMS: atom_id res chain seq x y z
N MET A 1 -14.16 5.99 10.24
CA MET A 1 -13.27 6.70 11.18
C MET A 1 -12.01 5.85 11.30
N LEU A 2 -11.02 6.11 10.45
CA LEU A 2 -9.69 5.54 10.61
C LEU A 2 -9.00 6.47 11.60
N ILE A 3 -8.78 5.99 12.82
CA ILE A 3 -8.11 6.76 13.86
C ILE A 3 -6.64 6.82 13.46
N ASP A 4 -6.20 7.97 12.95
CA ASP A 4 -4.80 8.28 12.63
C ASP A 4 -4.15 8.98 13.82
N GLU A 5 -4.13 8.30 14.98
CA GLU A 5 -3.26 8.68 16.09
C GLU A 5 -2.36 7.48 16.39
N ASP A 6 -1.05 7.70 16.26
CA ASP A 6 0.04 6.74 16.40
C ASP A 6 0.13 5.63 15.34
N HIS A 7 0.16 6.02 14.06
CA HIS A 7 0.54 5.11 13.00
C HIS A 7 1.96 4.55 13.24
N PRO A 8 2.12 3.24 13.50
CA PRO A 8 3.43 2.74 13.88
C PRO A 8 4.36 2.61 12.68
N PHE A 9 3.90 2.74 11.41
CA PHE A 9 4.72 2.59 10.20
C PHE A 9 5.23 3.95 9.68
N PRO A 10 6.50 4.06 9.25
CA PRO A 10 7.03 5.30 8.71
C PRO A 10 6.46 5.50 7.31
N ASP A 11 6.03 6.72 7.02
CA ASP A 11 5.69 7.12 5.67
C ASP A 11 6.97 7.17 4.84
N LYS A 12 7.01 6.34 3.79
CA LYS A 12 8.16 6.19 2.90
C LYS A 12 7.68 6.04 1.46
N ILE A 13 8.57 6.33 0.52
CA ILE A 13 8.44 6.02 -0.90
C ILE A 13 9.75 5.32 -1.26
N GLU A 14 9.72 4.10 -1.80
CA GLU A 14 10.93 3.33 -2.16
C GLU A 14 11.01 3.06 -3.68
N GLU A 15 12.19 2.62 -4.16
CA GLU A 15 12.58 2.38 -5.58
C GLU A 15 12.04 1.03 -6.08
N LYS A 16 11.78 0.69 -7.36
CA LYS A 16 11.95 1.28 -8.70
C LYS A 16 10.93 0.57 -9.63
N SER A 17 10.34 1.28 -10.61
CA SER A 17 9.49 0.72 -11.68
C SER A 17 8.15 0.04 -11.27
N GLU A 18 7.69 0.21 -10.04
CA GLU A 18 6.39 -0.31 -9.62
C GLU A 18 5.22 0.57 -10.07
N ALA A 19 4.01 -0.01 -10.12
CA ALA A 19 2.78 0.67 -10.54
C ALA A 19 2.50 1.99 -9.76
N GLN A 20 3.12 2.16 -8.59
CA GLN A 20 2.99 3.33 -7.75
C GLN A 20 3.75 4.56 -8.25
N ILE A 21 4.97 4.41 -8.77
CA ILE A 21 5.69 5.52 -9.41
C ILE A 21 4.92 5.96 -10.66
N ARG A 22 4.34 5.00 -11.39
CA ARG A 22 3.44 5.29 -12.52
C ARG A 22 2.18 6.03 -12.08
N PHE A 23 1.57 5.64 -10.96
CA PHE A 23 0.46 6.39 -10.37
C PHE A 23 0.86 7.83 -10.02
N LEU A 24 2.05 8.02 -9.43
CA LEU A 24 2.60 9.34 -9.11
C LEU A 24 2.90 10.17 -10.38
N GLN A 25 3.33 9.55 -11.47
CA GLN A 25 3.49 10.19 -12.78
C GLN A 25 2.12 10.62 -13.35
N CYS A 26 1.10 9.77 -13.27
CA CYS A 26 -0.27 10.14 -13.65
C CYS A 26 -0.80 11.31 -12.80
N LEU A 27 -0.51 11.31 -11.49
CA LEU A 27 -0.89 12.39 -10.58
C LEU A 27 -0.17 13.70 -10.94
N ARG A 28 1.12 13.64 -11.29
CA ARG A 28 1.90 14.77 -11.76
C ARG A 28 1.26 15.40 -12.99
N ASP A 29 0.82 14.58 -13.95
CA ASP A 29 0.30 15.06 -15.23
C ASP A 29 -1.16 15.55 -15.15
N HIS A 30 -1.85 15.28 -14.04
CA HIS A 30 -3.24 15.68 -13.85
C HIS A 30 -3.43 17.21 -13.86
N PRO A 31 -4.40 17.77 -14.61
CA PRO A 31 -4.57 19.23 -14.73
C PRO A 31 -4.84 19.96 -13.40
N GLN A 32 -5.48 19.27 -12.45
CA GLN A 32 -5.86 19.87 -11.15
C GLN A 32 -4.79 19.68 -10.06
N VAL A 33 -3.64 19.07 -10.36
CA VAL A 33 -2.58 18.92 -9.34
C VAL A 33 -1.95 20.27 -9.03
N SER A 34 -1.66 20.53 -7.75
CA SER A 34 -1.01 21.78 -7.37
C SER A 34 0.38 21.89 -8.01
N GLU A 35 0.77 23.10 -8.40
CA GLU A 35 2.07 23.39 -9.01
C GLU A 35 3.23 22.90 -8.12
N LYS A 36 3.12 23.14 -6.80
CA LYS A 36 4.10 22.67 -5.81
C LYS A 36 4.27 21.15 -5.83
N LEU A 37 3.17 20.40 -5.85
CA LEU A 37 3.20 18.93 -5.89
C LEU A 37 3.72 18.44 -7.24
N ARG A 38 3.34 19.07 -8.35
CA ARG A 38 3.84 18.75 -9.68
C ARG A 38 5.37 18.85 -9.74
N TYR A 39 5.94 19.96 -9.26
CA TYR A 39 7.39 20.14 -9.24
C TYR A 39 8.09 19.14 -8.32
N ALA A 40 7.53 18.86 -7.13
CA ALA A 40 8.10 17.85 -6.24
C ALA A 40 8.11 16.45 -6.88
N LEU A 41 7.06 16.08 -7.62
CA LEU A 41 6.99 14.81 -8.35
C LEU A 41 7.99 14.76 -9.52
N MET A 42 8.22 15.88 -10.21
CA MET A 42 9.28 15.98 -11.22
C MET A 42 10.66 15.81 -10.60
N GLU A 43 10.96 16.49 -9.49
CA GLU A 43 12.24 16.36 -8.79
C GLU A 43 12.49 14.92 -8.31
N LEU A 44 11.45 14.24 -7.80
CA LEU A 44 11.53 12.84 -7.42
C LEU A 44 11.91 11.96 -8.61
N GLU A 45 11.23 12.11 -9.74
CA GLU A 45 11.53 11.32 -10.94
C GLU A 45 12.96 11.58 -11.46
N TYR A 46 13.40 12.84 -11.50
CA TYR A 46 14.78 13.16 -11.90
C TYR A 46 15.81 12.56 -10.94
N ALA A 47 15.56 12.62 -9.63
CA ALA A 47 16.44 12.04 -8.64
C ALA A 47 16.52 10.51 -8.75
N GLU A 48 15.40 9.82 -9.01
CA GLU A 48 15.39 8.38 -9.25
C GLU A 48 16.15 8.00 -10.53
N ARG A 49 15.91 8.71 -11.64
CA ARG A 49 16.61 8.49 -12.91
C ARG A 49 18.11 8.74 -12.81
N SER A 50 18.53 9.65 -11.92
CA SER A 50 19.95 9.93 -11.67
C SER A 50 20.71 8.76 -11.05
N LEU A 51 20.00 7.82 -10.42
CA LEU A 51 20.54 6.60 -9.83
C LEU A 51 20.24 5.36 -10.70
N ASP A 52 19.56 5.53 -11.83
CA ASP A 52 19.17 4.44 -12.70
C ASP A 52 20.21 4.12 -13.77
N THR A 53 20.96 3.04 -13.53
CA THR A 53 22.03 2.58 -14.42
C THR A 53 21.56 2.32 -15.84
N ASP A 54 20.36 1.75 -16.02
CA ASP A 54 19.83 1.43 -17.35
C ASP A 54 19.40 2.71 -18.09
N PHE A 55 18.74 3.62 -17.38
CA PHE A 55 18.38 4.93 -17.91
C PHE A 55 19.61 5.74 -18.31
N LEU A 56 20.60 5.84 -17.42
CA LEU A 56 21.83 6.59 -17.68
C LEU A 56 22.61 5.98 -18.85
N ARG A 57 22.64 4.65 -18.98
CA ARG A 57 23.29 4.00 -20.12
C ARG A 57 22.67 4.41 -21.47
N LEU A 58 21.36 4.60 -21.52
CA LEU A 58 20.63 4.92 -22.75
C LEU A 58 20.55 6.41 -23.04
N TYR A 59 20.43 7.25 -22.00
CA TYR A 59 20.03 8.65 -22.14
C TYR A 59 20.99 9.66 -21.51
N ALA A 60 22.11 9.24 -20.90
CA ALA A 60 23.02 10.19 -20.23
C ALA A 60 23.53 11.29 -21.17
N THR A 61 23.77 10.98 -22.45
CA THR A 61 24.25 11.95 -23.45
C THR A 61 23.18 12.97 -23.88
N GLU A 62 21.91 12.64 -23.70
CA GLU A 62 20.77 13.50 -24.04
C GLU A 62 20.37 14.42 -22.89
N LEU A 63 20.93 14.20 -21.68
CA LEU A 63 20.64 15.05 -20.53
C LEU A 63 21.23 16.47 -20.71
N PRO A 64 20.63 17.49 -20.10
CA PRO A 64 21.23 18.81 -20.05
C PRO A 64 22.64 18.80 -19.46
N VAL A 65 23.54 19.65 -19.95
CA VAL A 65 24.95 19.72 -19.54
C VAL A 65 25.13 19.82 -18.02
N TYR A 66 24.25 20.57 -17.33
CA TYR A 66 24.32 20.71 -15.88
C TYR A 66 24.01 19.41 -15.13
N GLU A 67 23.09 18.57 -15.63
CA GLU A 67 22.83 17.25 -15.04
C GLU A 67 23.96 16.28 -15.34
N GLN A 68 24.53 16.31 -16.55
CA GLN A 68 25.72 15.49 -16.87
C GLN A 68 26.89 15.83 -15.93
N LEU A 69 27.12 17.12 -15.67
CA LEU A 69 28.15 17.58 -14.74
C LEU A 69 27.82 17.16 -13.30
N TYR A 70 26.56 17.27 -12.88
CA TYR A 70 26.14 16.81 -11.56
C TYR A 70 26.37 15.31 -11.37
N LEU A 71 25.96 14.47 -12.32
CA LEU A 71 26.10 13.01 -12.24
C LEU A 71 27.57 12.56 -12.19
N THR A 72 28.46 13.27 -12.89
CA THR A 72 29.89 12.98 -12.92
C THR A 72 30.63 13.51 -11.70
N ALA A 73 30.24 14.68 -11.17
CA ALA A 73 30.92 15.33 -10.05
C ALA A 73 30.35 14.91 -8.67
N ALA A 74 29.07 14.58 -8.58
CA ALA A 74 28.42 14.24 -7.33
C ALA A 74 28.64 12.76 -6.98
N PRO A 75 29.21 12.44 -5.81
CA PRO A 75 29.29 11.06 -5.35
C PRO A 75 27.90 10.44 -5.17
N ILE A 76 27.82 9.11 -5.26
CA ILE A 76 26.58 8.32 -5.11
C ILE A 76 25.80 8.71 -3.84
N PHE A 77 26.49 8.95 -2.70
CA PHE A 77 25.80 9.34 -1.46
C PHE A 77 25.06 10.68 -1.58
N VAL A 78 25.58 11.64 -2.36
CA VAL A 78 24.93 12.94 -2.59
C VAL A 78 23.69 12.77 -3.45
N GLN A 79 23.76 11.89 -4.45
CA GLN A 79 22.63 11.53 -5.31
C GLN A 79 21.53 10.84 -4.48
N GLN A 80 21.92 9.93 -3.58
CA GLN A 80 20.99 9.29 -2.64
C GLN A 80 20.30 10.31 -1.71
N ASN A 81 21.06 11.26 -1.16
CA ASN A 81 20.49 12.34 -0.34
C ASN A 81 19.54 13.26 -1.13
N ARG A 82 19.77 13.45 -2.44
CA ARG A 82 18.83 14.17 -3.32
C ARG A 82 17.53 13.39 -3.46
N LEU A 83 17.61 12.08 -3.70
CA LEU A 83 16.46 11.19 -3.77
C LEU A 83 15.63 11.18 -2.48
N ASP A 84 16.28 11.01 -1.33
CA ASP A 84 15.58 10.95 -0.05
C ASP A 84 14.87 12.27 0.29
N ARG A 85 15.49 13.41 -0.04
CA ARG A 85 14.84 14.73 0.10
C ARG A 85 13.64 14.88 -0.83
N ALA A 86 13.75 14.42 -2.08
CA ALA A 86 12.65 14.48 -3.03
C ALA A 86 11.45 13.62 -2.58
N ARG A 87 11.72 12.39 -2.09
CA ARG A 87 10.70 11.51 -1.50
C ARG A 87 9.98 12.16 -0.33
N LYS A 88 10.74 12.72 0.61
CA LYS A 88 10.19 13.44 1.76
C LYS A 88 9.31 14.61 1.31
N ARG A 89 9.76 15.37 0.32
CA ARG A 89 9.02 16.53 -0.19
C ARG A 89 7.69 16.15 -0.83
N VAL A 90 7.66 15.06 -1.59
CA VAL A 90 6.42 14.52 -2.15
C VAL A 90 5.46 14.11 -1.03
N LEU A 91 5.93 13.34 -0.03
CA LEU A 91 5.10 12.92 1.10
C LEU A 91 4.47 14.09 1.88
N GLU A 92 5.21 15.19 2.06
CA GLU A 92 4.71 16.41 2.72
C GLU A 92 3.60 17.11 1.91
N LEU A 93 3.61 16.98 0.60
CA LEU A 93 2.69 17.68 -0.31
C LEU A 93 1.50 16.82 -0.76
N LEU A 94 1.56 15.50 -0.59
CA LEU A 94 0.45 14.61 -0.89
C LEU A 94 -0.69 14.82 0.10
N SER A 95 -1.93 14.77 -0.40
CA SER A 95 -3.12 14.74 0.45
C SER A 95 -3.12 13.48 1.32
N GLU A 96 -3.78 13.56 2.48
CA GLU A 96 -3.91 12.43 3.41
C GLU A 96 -4.45 11.18 2.70
N ASN A 97 -5.55 11.33 1.95
CA ASN A 97 -6.14 10.25 1.14
C ASN A 97 -5.14 9.63 0.16
N THR A 98 -4.29 10.42 -0.48
CA THR A 98 -3.29 9.92 -1.42
C THR A 98 -2.13 9.23 -0.70
N ARG A 99 -1.77 9.65 0.52
CA ARG A 99 -0.75 8.98 1.34
C ARG A 99 -1.21 7.61 1.82
N LEU A 100 -2.50 7.45 2.15
CA LEU A 100 -3.08 6.16 2.57
C LEU A 100 -2.91 5.05 1.52
N VAL A 101 -2.88 5.42 0.23
CA VAL A 101 -2.69 4.52 -0.91
C VAL A 101 -1.26 4.00 -1.02
N LEU A 102 -0.30 4.76 -0.50
CA LEU A 102 1.12 4.45 -0.59
C LEU A 102 1.64 3.77 0.67
N LYS A 103 1.02 4.00 1.84
CA LYS A 103 1.48 3.45 3.13
C LYS A 103 0.83 2.12 3.50
N THR A 104 1.53 1.32 4.29
CA THR A 104 0.93 0.15 4.95
C THR A 104 -0.05 0.67 5.99
N THR A 105 -1.31 0.28 5.96
CA THR A 105 -2.31 0.66 6.97
C THR A 105 -2.67 -0.54 7.83
N GLN A 106 -3.05 -0.29 9.08
CA GLN A 106 -3.51 -1.31 10.01
C GLN A 106 -4.89 -0.95 10.57
N ALA A 107 -5.71 -1.95 10.85
CA ALA A 107 -6.96 -1.81 11.57
C ALA A 107 -7.09 -2.96 12.57
N VAL A 108 -7.34 -2.65 13.84
CA VAL A 108 -7.70 -3.67 14.84
C VAL A 108 -9.21 -3.85 14.76
N ASN A 109 -9.64 -4.96 14.16
CA ASN A 109 -11.05 -5.17 13.81
C ASN A 109 -11.84 -5.88 14.91
N VAL A 110 -11.19 -6.81 15.61
CA VAL A 110 -11.81 -7.62 16.67
C VAL A 110 -10.89 -7.58 17.87
N ILE A 111 -11.44 -7.33 19.06
CA ILE A 111 -10.77 -7.44 20.34
C ILE A 111 -11.71 -8.23 21.25
N GLU A 112 -11.21 -9.32 21.82
CA GLU A 112 -11.95 -10.16 22.76
C GLU A 112 -11.11 -10.35 24.03
N GLY A 113 -11.77 -10.33 25.19
CA GLY A 113 -11.13 -10.60 26.47
C GLY A 113 -12.07 -10.42 27.64
N GLY A 114 -12.02 -11.35 28.60
CA GLY A 114 -12.76 -11.29 29.86
C GLY A 114 -14.22 -11.74 29.76
N VAL A 115 -14.73 -12.28 30.87
CA VAL A 115 -16.10 -12.80 30.97
C VAL A 115 -16.90 -12.09 32.06
N LYS A 116 -16.23 -11.63 33.12
CA LYS A 116 -16.85 -10.99 34.29
C LYS A 116 -16.32 -9.57 34.47
N VAL A 117 -17.20 -8.66 34.86
CA VAL A 117 -16.89 -7.24 35.07
C VAL A 117 -15.89 -6.97 36.20
N ASN A 118 -15.71 -7.92 37.11
CA ASN A 118 -14.90 -7.79 38.31
C ASN A 118 -13.76 -8.82 38.40
N ALA A 119 -13.39 -9.43 37.27
CA ALA A 119 -12.27 -10.37 37.21
C ALA A 119 -11.37 -10.00 36.04
N LEU A 120 -10.06 -10.13 36.24
CA LEU A 120 -9.10 -9.97 35.15
C LEU A 120 -9.28 -11.11 34.13
N PRO A 121 -9.14 -10.82 32.83
CA PRO A 121 -9.26 -11.82 31.79
C PRO A 121 -8.10 -12.83 31.86
N GLU A 122 -8.41 -14.12 31.77
CA GLU A 122 -7.41 -15.19 31.67
C GLU A 122 -6.71 -15.21 30.29
N SER A 123 -7.39 -14.71 29.26
CA SER A 123 -6.86 -14.53 27.92
C SER A 123 -7.51 -13.33 27.23
N ALA A 124 -6.76 -12.71 26.31
CA ALA A 124 -7.25 -11.68 25.41
C ALA A 124 -6.66 -11.91 24.02
N GLN A 125 -7.45 -11.63 22.98
CA GLN A 125 -7.05 -11.76 21.58
C GLN A 125 -7.48 -10.55 20.77
N ALA A 126 -6.73 -10.25 19.72
CA ALA A 126 -7.08 -9.22 18.76
C ALA A 126 -6.76 -9.67 17.33
N ILE A 127 -7.66 -9.36 16.39
CA ILE A 127 -7.47 -9.59 14.97
C ILE A 127 -7.13 -8.26 14.30
N VAL A 128 -5.94 -8.18 13.70
CA VAL A 128 -5.43 -6.97 13.05
C VAL A 128 -5.35 -7.19 11.55
N ASN A 129 -6.11 -6.41 10.80
CA ASN A 129 -6.05 -6.37 9.34
C ASN A 129 -4.97 -5.39 8.89
N HIS A 130 -4.16 -5.81 7.91
CA HIS A 130 -3.17 -4.96 7.26
C HIS A 130 -3.48 -4.81 5.78
N ARG A 131 -3.43 -3.57 5.29
CA ARG A 131 -3.25 -3.30 3.86
C ARG A 131 -1.80 -2.92 3.67
N ILE A 132 -0.98 -3.86 3.22
CA ILE A 132 0.46 -3.66 3.07
C ILE A 132 0.73 -2.73 1.88
N ALA A 133 1.60 -1.75 2.09
CA ALA A 133 2.09 -0.86 1.04
C ALA A 133 2.60 -1.72 -0.14
N PRO A 134 2.27 -1.36 -1.39
CA PRO A 134 2.69 -2.18 -2.52
C PRO A 134 4.21 -2.40 -2.65
N TYR A 135 5.05 -1.46 -2.17
CA TYR A 135 6.51 -1.59 -2.11
C TYR A 135 7.03 -2.33 -0.85
N SER A 136 6.16 -2.68 0.08
CA SER A 136 6.52 -3.42 1.29
C SER A 136 6.13 -4.89 1.15
N SER A 137 6.47 -5.71 2.14
CA SER A 137 6.19 -7.13 2.13
C SER A 137 5.53 -7.62 3.42
N VAL A 138 4.88 -8.78 3.32
CA VAL A 138 4.40 -9.53 4.49
C VAL A 138 5.56 -9.76 5.46
N ALA A 139 6.73 -10.15 4.97
CA ALA A 139 7.91 -10.40 5.79
C ALA A 139 8.39 -9.14 6.54
N GLU A 140 8.38 -7.97 5.89
CA GLU A 140 8.74 -6.71 6.55
C GLU A 140 7.73 -6.35 7.65
N THR A 141 6.43 -6.50 7.36
CA THR A 141 5.36 -6.29 8.35
C THR A 141 5.49 -7.24 9.54
N GLN A 142 5.78 -8.52 9.30
CA GLN A 142 6.06 -9.51 10.35
C GLN A 142 7.27 -9.13 11.20
N ASN A 143 8.39 -8.78 10.57
CA ASN A 143 9.59 -8.34 11.27
C ASN A 143 9.34 -7.10 12.14
N ARG A 144 8.42 -6.22 11.72
CA ARG A 144 7.99 -5.09 12.55
C ARG A 144 7.30 -5.54 13.83
N TYR A 145 6.33 -6.47 13.73
CA TYR A 145 5.67 -7.06 14.91
C TYR A 145 6.67 -7.66 15.88
N LYS A 146 7.64 -8.42 15.37
CA LYS A 146 8.73 -9.01 16.18
C LYS A 146 9.48 -7.94 16.97
N LYS A 147 9.90 -6.85 16.30
CA LYS A 147 10.66 -5.74 16.92
C LYS A 147 9.84 -4.96 17.94
N LEU A 148 8.56 -4.72 17.67
CA LEU A 148 7.67 -3.93 18.55
C LEU A 148 7.27 -4.71 19.81
N LEU A 149 6.89 -5.98 19.65
CA LEU A 149 6.33 -6.76 20.75
C LEU A 149 7.37 -7.47 21.62
N ALA A 150 8.56 -7.76 21.09
CA ALA A 150 9.63 -8.40 21.89
C ALA A 150 10.00 -7.63 23.17
N PRO A 151 10.23 -6.30 23.18
CA PRO A 151 10.53 -5.58 24.42
C PRO A 151 9.33 -5.56 25.38
N ILE A 152 8.11 -5.45 24.87
CA ILE A 152 6.88 -5.46 25.66
C ILE A 152 6.68 -6.81 26.35
N ALA A 153 6.83 -7.90 25.60
CA ALA A 153 6.76 -9.25 26.14
C ALA A 153 7.78 -9.49 27.26
N LYS A 154 9.02 -9.02 27.09
CA LYS A 154 10.06 -9.08 28.14
C LYS A 154 9.67 -8.29 29.39
N SER A 155 9.17 -7.05 29.23
CA SER A 155 8.77 -6.22 30.37
C SER A 155 7.58 -6.77 31.15
N LEU A 156 6.74 -7.58 30.50
CA LEU A 156 5.56 -8.23 31.11
C LEU A 156 5.84 -9.68 31.54
N GLU A 157 7.10 -10.13 31.47
CA GLU A 157 7.51 -11.50 31.79
C GLU A 157 6.73 -12.57 30.99
N LEU A 158 6.39 -12.27 29.74
CA LEU A 158 5.69 -13.17 28.83
C LEU A 158 6.68 -13.89 27.91
N SER A 159 6.48 -15.19 27.71
CA SER A 159 7.10 -15.91 26.60
C SER A 159 6.48 -15.44 25.27
N PHE A 160 7.27 -15.29 24.22
CA PHE A 160 6.82 -14.71 22.96
C PHE A 160 7.19 -15.56 21.75
N THR A 161 6.17 -15.97 21.01
CA THR A 161 6.28 -16.64 19.71
C THR A 161 5.59 -15.81 18.64
N ALA A 162 6.27 -15.52 17.54
CA ALA A 162 5.74 -14.75 16.43
C ALA A 162 6.06 -15.40 15.09
N PHE A 163 5.02 -15.75 14.33
CA PHE A 163 5.12 -16.33 12.98
C PHE A 163 6.05 -17.57 12.97
N ASP A 164 5.76 -18.51 13.87
CA ASP A 164 6.50 -19.77 14.07
C ASP A 164 7.94 -19.61 14.58
N GLU A 165 8.36 -18.40 14.96
CA GLU A 165 9.67 -18.12 15.56
C GLU A 165 9.53 -17.78 17.05
N VAL A 166 10.35 -18.43 17.89
CA VAL A 166 10.42 -18.14 19.33
C VAL A 166 11.40 -16.99 19.57
N LEU A 167 10.91 -15.86 20.07
CA LEU A 167 11.71 -14.65 20.32
C LEU A 167 12.03 -14.44 21.80
N VAL A 168 11.12 -14.86 22.68
CA VAL A 168 11.34 -14.93 24.13
C VAL A 168 10.96 -16.33 24.59
N PRO A 169 11.92 -17.17 24.99
CA PRO A 169 11.63 -18.55 25.36
C PRO A 169 10.80 -18.60 26.64
N HIS A 170 9.96 -19.63 26.75
CA HIS A 170 9.22 -19.90 27.98
C HIS A 170 10.14 -20.46 29.05
N THR A 171 10.08 -19.87 30.25
CA THR A 171 10.90 -20.21 31.41
C THR A 171 10.01 -20.35 32.66
N ASN A 172 10.56 -20.87 33.75
CA ASN A 172 9.85 -20.97 35.03
C ASN A 172 9.45 -19.60 35.63
N SER A 173 10.02 -18.51 35.12
CA SER A 173 9.67 -17.13 35.51
C SER A 173 8.66 -16.49 34.56
N SER A 174 8.19 -17.20 33.54
CA SER A 174 7.22 -16.65 32.58
C SER A 174 5.82 -16.65 33.18
N VAL A 175 5.18 -15.47 33.23
CA VAL A 175 3.84 -15.27 33.80
C VAL A 175 2.74 -15.67 32.80
N GLY A 176 3.06 -15.70 31.51
CA GLY A 176 2.12 -16.09 30.46
C GLY A 176 2.78 -16.17 29.09
N THR A 177 1.95 -16.24 28.05
CA THR A 177 2.40 -16.41 26.66
C THR A 177 1.73 -15.41 25.73
N LEU A 178 2.54 -14.75 24.91
CA LEU A 178 2.11 -13.95 23.77
C LEU A 178 2.39 -14.73 22.49
N VAL A 179 1.35 -14.91 21.68
CA VAL A 179 1.45 -15.59 20.37
C VAL A 179 0.96 -14.65 19.29
N VAL A 180 1.76 -14.48 18.23
CA VAL A 180 1.35 -13.79 17.01
C VAL A 180 1.48 -14.76 15.85
N THR A 181 0.37 -15.01 15.17
CA THR A 181 0.32 -15.91 14.01
C THR A 181 -0.33 -15.19 12.84
N ASN A 182 0.02 -15.60 11.64
CA ASN A 182 -0.81 -15.25 10.49
C ASN A 182 -2.10 -16.06 10.55
N GLU A 183 -3.24 -15.45 10.25
CA GLU A 183 -4.31 -16.24 9.66
C GLU A 183 -3.80 -16.76 8.30
N SER A 184 -3.79 -18.07 8.16
CA SER A 184 -3.11 -18.76 7.07
C SER A 184 -3.68 -18.35 5.71
N LYS A 185 -2.86 -17.74 4.85
CA LYS A 185 -3.01 -17.74 3.37
C LYS A 185 -1.68 -17.42 2.67
N LYS A 186 -1.33 -18.27 1.70
CA LYS A 186 -0.01 -18.41 1.03
C LYS A 186 0.40 -17.18 0.18
N PRO A 187 1.71 -16.91 0.01
CA PRO A 187 2.23 -15.76 -0.75
C PRO A 187 2.19 -15.96 -2.28
N PHE A 188 2.23 -14.86 -3.05
CA PHE A 188 2.22 -14.82 -4.53
C PHE A 188 3.54 -14.28 -5.13
N LYS A 189 3.82 -14.71 -6.37
CA LYS A 189 4.93 -14.31 -7.26
C LYS A 189 4.43 -13.32 -8.34
N GLU A 190 5.27 -12.32 -8.69
CA GLU A 190 5.17 -11.21 -9.68
C GLU A 190 4.78 -11.61 -11.13
N SER A 191 4.53 -10.73 -12.11
CA SER A 191 3.95 -9.37 -12.26
C SER A 191 3.54 -9.19 -13.75
N VAL A 192 2.55 -8.34 -14.09
CA VAL A 192 2.22 -7.91 -15.47
C VAL A 192 1.83 -6.43 -15.47
N ARG A 193 2.20 -5.68 -16.52
CA ARG A 193 1.93 -4.23 -16.69
C ARG A 193 0.63 -3.96 -17.46
N VAL A 194 -0.25 -3.21 -16.83
CA VAL A 194 -1.32 -2.35 -17.39
C VAL A 194 -1.27 -1.05 -16.57
N THR A 195 -1.95 0.05 -16.93
CA THR A 195 -2.02 1.25 -16.07
C THR A 195 -3.26 1.19 -15.18
N PRO A 196 -3.14 0.77 -13.90
CA PRO A 196 -4.26 0.51 -13.00
C PRO A 196 -4.35 1.59 -11.92
N SER A 197 -5.51 1.72 -11.27
CA SER A 197 -5.53 2.18 -9.88
C SER A 197 -5.61 0.95 -8.98
N THR A 198 -4.86 0.94 -7.87
CA THR A 198 -4.84 -0.19 -6.95
C THR A 198 -6.17 -0.26 -6.20
N MET A 199 -6.96 -1.31 -6.43
CA MET A 199 -8.09 -1.62 -5.56
C MET A 199 -7.52 -2.13 -4.23
N PHE A 200 -7.67 -1.35 -3.16
CA PHE A 200 -7.17 -1.67 -1.82
C PHE A 200 -8.05 -2.68 -1.08
N ALA A 201 -9.27 -2.92 -1.57
CA ALA A 201 -10.22 -3.86 -1.00
C ALA A 201 -10.03 -5.25 -1.61
N ASN A 202 -10.07 -6.27 -0.76
CA ASN A 202 -10.14 -7.67 -1.23
C ASN A 202 -11.54 -7.97 -1.74
N THR A 203 -11.63 -8.82 -2.76
CA THR A 203 -12.88 -9.29 -3.38
C THR A 203 -12.90 -10.83 -3.44
N ASP A 204 -14.07 -11.41 -3.75
CA ASP A 204 -14.24 -12.86 -3.97
C ASP A 204 -13.34 -13.42 -5.07
N THR A 205 -12.76 -12.54 -5.90
CA THR A 205 -11.68 -12.85 -6.83
C THR A 205 -10.53 -13.61 -6.19
N PHE A 206 -10.33 -13.51 -4.87
CA PHE A 206 -9.41 -14.39 -4.15
C PHE A 206 -9.74 -15.89 -4.32
N TRP A 207 -11.02 -16.26 -4.20
CA TRP A 207 -11.48 -17.64 -4.28
C TRP A 207 -11.52 -18.18 -5.71
N TYR A 208 -11.71 -17.31 -6.70
CA TYR A 208 -11.83 -17.72 -8.11
C TYR A 208 -10.49 -18.01 -8.82
N ARG A 209 -9.35 -17.72 -8.17
CA ARG A 209 -8.02 -17.88 -8.80
C ARG A 209 -7.66 -19.31 -9.19
N ASN A 210 -8.18 -20.30 -8.45
CA ASN A 210 -7.98 -21.72 -8.75
C ASN A 210 -9.07 -22.29 -9.69
N LEU A 211 -10.16 -21.54 -9.89
CA LEU A 211 -11.27 -21.96 -10.73
C LEU A 211 -11.00 -21.60 -12.19
N THR A 212 -10.45 -20.42 -12.45
CA THR A 212 -10.21 -19.94 -13.81
C THR A 212 -8.98 -19.06 -13.91
N LYS A 213 -8.34 -19.09 -15.09
CA LYS A 213 -7.21 -18.23 -15.45
C LYS A 213 -7.67 -16.87 -15.99
N ASN A 214 -8.97 -16.69 -16.20
CA ASN A 214 -9.60 -15.51 -16.81
C ASN A 214 -10.16 -14.61 -15.71
N VAL A 215 -9.24 -14.00 -14.95
CA VAL A 215 -9.58 -13.15 -13.81
C VAL A 215 -9.22 -11.71 -14.13
N PHE A 216 -10.24 -10.89 -14.40
CA PHE A 216 -10.08 -9.45 -14.60
C PHE A 216 -10.08 -8.74 -13.24
N ARG A 217 -9.03 -7.96 -12.97
CA ARG A 217 -8.81 -7.27 -11.67
C ARG A 217 -8.81 -5.75 -11.78
N PHE A 218 -9.55 -5.24 -12.74
CA PHE A 218 -9.87 -3.83 -12.88
C PHE A 218 -11.37 -3.69 -13.04
N GLY A 219 -11.92 -2.61 -12.51
CA GLY A 219 -13.33 -2.29 -12.60
C GLY A 219 -13.51 -0.78 -12.73
N PRO A 220 -14.68 -0.36 -13.22
CA PRO A 220 -15.01 1.05 -13.35
C PRO A 220 -15.25 1.61 -11.95
N ALA A 221 -14.60 2.71 -11.62
CA ALA A 221 -14.85 3.46 -10.39
C ALA A 221 -14.90 4.95 -10.71
N THR A 222 -15.82 5.69 -10.07
CA THR A 222 -15.90 7.15 -10.22
C THR A 222 -15.25 7.84 -9.02
N LEU A 223 -14.55 8.93 -9.30
CA LEU A 223 -14.11 9.89 -8.28
C LEU A 223 -15.09 11.07 -8.17
N HIS A 224 -16.13 11.12 -9.01
CA HIS A 224 -17.13 12.18 -8.96
C HIS A 224 -17.92 12.12 -7.64
N ARG A 225 -18.14 13.29 -7.08
CA ARG A 225 -19.03 13.48 -5.93
C ARG A 225 -20.46 13.20 -6.38
N ASP A 226 -21.22 12.58 -5.52
CA ASP A 226 -22.64 12.38 -5.74
C ASP A 226 -23.46 13.61 -5.27
N LEU A 227 -24.79 13.48 -5.19
CA LEU A 227 -25.68 14.57 -4.79
C LEU A 227 -25.44 15.04 -3.35
N THR A 228 -24.84 14.23 -2.49
CA THR A 228 -24.48 14.64 -1.13
C THR A 228 -23.11 15.34 -1.07
N GLY A 229 -22.42 15.45 -2.22
CA GLY A 229 -21.10 16.04 -2.31
C GLY A 229 -19.99 15.12 -1.82
N ILE A 230 -20.25 13.84 -1.55
CA ILE A 230 -19.27 12.90 -1.00
C ILE A 230 -18.80 11.96 -2.12
N PRO A 231 -17.48 11.73 -2.32
CA PRO A 231 -17.02 10.75 -3.30
C PRO A 231 -17.22 9.32 -2.78
N MET A 232 -17.44 8.37 -3.70
CA MET A 232 -17.68 6.94 -3.39
C MET A 232 -16.65 6.35 -2.41
N LEU A 233 -15.37 6.70 -2.56
CA LEU A 233 -14.28 6.23 -1.69
C LEU A 233 -14.49 6.51 -0.19
N HIS A 234 -15.29 7.53 0.16
CA HIS A 234 -15.58 7.89 1.55
C HIS A 234 -16.82 7.21 2.11
N THR A 235 -17.70 6.69 1.26
CA THR A 235 -19.00 6.08 1.64
C THR A 235 -18.93 4.56 1.67
N THR A 236 -17.97 3.97 0.93
CA THR A 236 -17.76 2.52 0.88
C THR A 236 -17.54 1.95 2.29
N HIS A 237 -18.29 0.89 2.63
CA HIS A 237 -18.28 0.23 3.94
C HIS A 237 -18.73 1.13 5.12
N THR A 238 -19.56 2.13 4.87
CA THR A 238 -20.23 2.93 5.92
C THR A 238 -21.70 2.55 6.05
N VAL A 239 -22.35 2.95 7.14
CA VAL A 239 -23.80 2.68 7.36
C VAL A 239 -24.67 3.34 6.28
N ASN A 240 -24.25 4.49 5.77
CA ASN A 240 -24.91 5.20 4.68
C ASN A 240 -24.08 5.05 3.40
N GLU A 241 -23.81 3.81 2.99
CA GLU A 241 -23.10 3.57 1.73
C GLU A 241 -24.00 3.97 0.55
N HIS A 242 -23.52 4.92 -0.24
CA HIS A 242 -24.22 5.44 -1.42
C HIS A 242 -23.23 5.79 -2.52
N VAL A 243 -23.74 5.88 -3.75
CA VAL A 243 -22.97 6.22 -4.94
C VAL A 243 -23.82 7.05 -5.89
N SER A 244 -23.16 7.86 -6.72
CA SER A 244 -23.82 8.63 -7.79
C SER A 244 -24.53 7.71 -8.80
N ILE A 245 -25.72 8.10 -9.25
CA ILE A 245 -26.45 7.40 -10.32
C ILE A 245 -25.61 7.33 -11.60
N ASP A 246 -24.89 8.41 -11.93
CA ASP A 246 -23.99 8.46 -13.09
C ASP A 246 -22.88 7.40 -12.99
N ALA A 247 -22.38 7.13 -11.79
CA ALA A 247 -21.39 6.08 -11.55
C ALA A 247 -21.93 4.69 -11.88
N ILE A 248 -23.18 4.42 -11.46
CA ILE A 248 -23.86 3.15 -11.71
C ILE A 248 -24.05 2.98 -13.21
N MET A 249 -24.52 4.01 -13.91
CA MET A 249 -24.74 3.95 -15.36
C MET A 249 -23.45 3.67 -16.13
N LYS A 250 -22.36 4.35 -15.78
CA LYS A 250 -21.03 4.12 -16.39
C LYS A 250 -20.46 2.75 -16.06
N ALA A 251 -20.71 2.25 -14.84
CA ALA A 251 -20.30 0.90 -14.47
C ALA A 251 -21.05 -0.16 -15.30
N ILE A 252 -22.36 0.01 -15.48
CA ILE A 252 -23.18 -0.87 -16.34
C ILE A 252 -22.62 -0.85 -17.77
N GLU A 253 -22.42 0.33 -18.35
CA GLU A 253 -21.89 0.47 -19.71
C GLU A 253 -20.52 -0.21 -19.86
N PHE A 254 -19.61 0.00 -18.91
CA PHE A 254 -18.31 -0.66 -18.90
C PHE A 254 -18.44 -2.18 -18.87
N TYR A 255 -19.25 -2.74 -17.97
CA TYR A 255 -19.39 -4.19 -17.84
C TYR A 255 -20.09 -4.80 -19.07
N THR A 256 -21.10 -4.12 -19.63
CA THR A 256 -21.75 -4.55 -20.87
C THR A 256 -20.76 -4.60 -22.03
N ASN A 257 -19.98 -3.53 -22.21
CA ASN A 257 -18.98 -3.47 -23.28
C ASN A 257 -17.86 -4.49 -23.07
N LEU A 258 -17.42 -4.71 -21.83
CA LEU A 258 -16.42 -5.73 -21.50
C LEU A 258 -16.93 -7.14 -21.83
N VAL A 259 -18.16 -7.49 -21.43
CA VAL A 259 -18.75 -8.81 -21.72
C VAL A 259 -18.89 -9.02 -23.22
N VAL A 260 -19.38 -8.02 -23.95
CA VAL A 260 -19.48 -8.07 -25.41
C VAL A 260 -18.11 -8.24 -26.05
N ALA A 261 -17.11 -7.44 -25.67
CA ALA A 261 -15.77 -7.53 -26.22
C ALA A 261 -15.12 -8.90 -25.98
N VAL A 262 -15.28 -9.47 -24.78
CA VAL A 262 -14.75 -10.80 -24.42
C VAL A 262 -15.43 -11.93 -25.23
N ASP A 263 -16.67 -11.74 -25.68
CA ASP A 263 -17.39 -12.72 -26.51
C ASP A 263 -16.94 -12.71 -27.99
N PHE A 264 -16.45 -11.57 -28.49
CA PHE A 264 -16.10 -11.41 -29.91
C PHE A 264 -14.59 -11.41 -30.19
N GLU A 265 -13.75 -11.14 -29.19
CA GLU A 265 -12.29 -11.05 -29.34
C GLU A 265 -11.57 -12.12 -28.51
N ASP A 266 -10.62 -12.83 -29.14
CA ASP A 266 -9.68 -13.69 -28.42
C ASP A 266 -8.70 -12.81 -27.63
N ILE A 267 -8.99 -12.60 -26.35
CA ILE A 267 -8.13 -11.83 -25.45
C ILE A 267 -6.89 -12.66 -25.13
N THR A 268 -5.85 -12.51 -25.95
CA THR A 268 -4.55 -13.11 -25.71
C THR A 268 -3.86 -12.42 -24.52
N LYS A 269 -3.31 -13.22 -23.61
CA LYS A 269 -2.48 -12.70 -22.51
C LYS A 269 -1.21 -12.11 -23.10
N VAL A 270 -0.99 -10.81 -22.91
CA VAL A 270 0.29 -10.13 -23.13
C VAL A 270 1.23 -10.41 -21.96
#